data_AF-A0A3D4JW03-F1
#
_entry.id   AF-A0A3D4JW03-F1
#
_cell.length_a   1.000
_cell.length_b   1.000
_cell.length_c   1.000
_cell.angle_alpha   90.00
_cell.angle_beta   90.00
_cell.angle_gamma   90.00
#
_symmetry.space_group_name_H-M   'P 1'
#
loop_
_entity.id
_entity.type
_entity.pdbx_description
1 polymer ?
#
loop_
_entity_poly.entity_id
_entity_poly.type
_entity_poly.pdbx_seq_one_letter_code
_entity_poly.pdbx_strand_id
1 'polypeptide(L)' 'SDEDTHQLQYNLIRSHSSGIGNPLPSDEAKACMLARLNTLSLGKSGVHHSVVNLLKELINRDITPLIFEHGGVG' A
#
# COMPACT_ATOMS: atom_id res chain seq x y z
N SER A 1 16.40 -10.78 15.32
CA SER A 1 16.02 -9.81 16.36
C SER A 1 14.85 -8.97 15.87
N ASP A 2 14.28 -8.09 16.69
CA ASP A 2 13.25 -7.15 16.22
C ASP A 2 13.79 -6.18 15.17
N GLU A 3 15.06 -5.77 15.32
CA GLU A 3 15.75 -4.89 14.39
C GLU A 3 15.93 -5.54 13.01
N ASP A 4 16.37 -6.80 12.97
CA ASP A 4 16.45 -7.56 11.71
C ASP A 4 15.08 -7.68 11.03
N THR A 5 14.02 -7.86 11.82
CA THR A 5 12.65 -7.99 11.32
C THR A 5 12.19 -6.67 10.69
N HIS A 6 12.40 -5.54 11.37
CA HIS A 6 12.10 -4.22 10.85
C HIS A 6 12.88 -3.94 9.56
N GLN A 7 14.17 -4.26 9.54
CA GLN A 7 15.02 -4.09 8.36
C GLN A 7 14.55 -4.95 7.19
N LEU A 8 14.16 -6.20 7.46
CA LEU A 8 13.60 -7.10 6.45
C LEU A 8 12.31 -6.54 5.85
N GLN A 9 11.34 -6.10 6.68
CA GLN A 9 10.08 -5.52 6.20
C GLN A 9 10.32 -4.26 5.35
N TYR A 10 11.26 -3.40 5.75
CA TYR A 10 11.63 -2.22 4.97
C TYR A 10 12.24 -2.59 3.61
N ASN A 11 13.11 -3.59 3.58
CA ASN A 11 13.74 -4.06 2.35
C ASN A 11 12.73 -4.70 1.40
N LEU A 12 11.73 -5.43 1.92
CA LEU A 12 10.66 -6.00 1.10
C LEU A 12 9.88 -4.92 0.35
N ILE A 13 9.52 -3.81 1.01
CA ILE A 13 8.85 -2.68 0.35
C ILE A 13 9.71 -2.15 -0.81
N ARG A 14 11.01 -1.94 -0.56
CA ARG A 14 11.93 -1.41 -1.59
C ARG A 14 12.13 -2.35 -2.77
N SER A 15 12.32 -3.65 -2.52
CA SER A 15 12.59 -4.60 -3.61
C SER A 15 11.37 -4.88 -4.49
N HIS A 16 10.16 -4.66 -3.97
CA HIS A 16 8.90 -4.85 -4.72
C HIS A 16 8.32 -3.56 -5.30
N SER A 17 8.92 -2.40 -5.01
CA SER A 17 8.55 -1.11 -5.62
C SER A 17 9.18 -0.96 -7.00
N SER A 18 8.88 -1.89 -7.91
CA SER A 18 9.50 -2.02 -9.24
C SER A 18 8.56 -1.66 -10.39
N GLY A 19 7.57 -0.79 -10.14
CA GLY A 19 6.59 -0.37 -11.14
C GLY A 19 7.22 0.42 -12.30
N ILE A 20 6.72 0.23 -13.51
CA ILE A 20 7.17 0.89 -14.75
C ILE A 20 5.99 1.28 -15.64
N GLY A 21 6.25 2.10 -16.67
CA GLY A 21 5.23 2.56 -17.61
C GLY A 21 4.63 3.90 -17.18
N ASN A 22 3.39 4.16 -17.61
CA ASN A 22 2.68 5.37 -17.21
C ASN A 22 2.15 5.26 -15.78
N PRO A 23 2.04 6.39 -15.05
CA PRO A 23 1.25 6.44 -13.85
C PRO A 23 -0.21 6.06 -14.10
N LEU A 24 -0.80 5.29 -13.20
CA LEU A 24 -2.23 5.09 -13.15
C LEU A 24 -2.95 6.42 -12.92
N PRO A 25 -4.16 6.59 -13.45
CA PRO A 25 -5.07 7.66 -13.04
C PRO A 25 -5.23 7.71 -11.51
N SER A 26 -5.36 8.92 -10.95
CA SER A 26 -5.40 9.10 -9.48
C SER A 26 -6.61 8.47 -8.82
N ASP A 27 -7.74 8.42 -9.52
CA ASP A 27 -8.97 7.74 -9.09
C ASP A 27 -8.79 6.21 -9.05
N GLU A 28 -8.09 5.63 -10.03
CA GLU A 28 -7.71 4.20 -10.00
C GLU A 28 -6.75 3.89 -8.85
N ALA A 29 -5.73 4.72 -8.63
CA ALA A 29 -4.82 4.58 -7.50
C ALA A 29 -5.56 4.67 -6.15
N LYS A 30 -6.51 5.61 -6.02
CA LYS A 30 -7.38 5.74 -4.85
C LYS A 30 -8.30 4.53 -4.69
N ALA A 31 -8.85 3.99 -5.77
CA ALA A 31 -9.68 2.78 -5.72
C ALA A 31 -8.88 1.58 -5.19
N CYS A 32 -7.61 1.44 -5.60
CA CYS A 32 -6.70 0.43 -5.05
C CYS A 32 -6.49 0.61 -3.54
N MET A 33 -6.25 1.85 -3.07
CA MET A 33 -6.16 2.15 -1.63
C MET A 33 -7.44 1.76 -0.88
N LEU A 34 -8.62 2.08 -1.42
CA LEU A 34 -9.91 1.78 -0.81
C LEU A 34 -10.17 0.27 -0.71
N ALA A 35 -9.89 -0.48 -1.79
CA ALA A 35 -9.97 -1.93 -1.79
C ALA A 35 -9.05 -2.54 -0.72
N ARG A 36 -7.83 -2.00 -0.59
CA ARG A 36 -6.90 -2.45 0.46
C ARG A 36 -7.40 -2.10 1.86
N LEU A 37 -7.93 -0.90 2.08
CA LEU A 37 -8.52 -0.51 3.36
C LEU A 37 -9.65 -1.47 3.77
N ASN A 38 -10.55 -1.80 2.84
CA ASN A 38 -11.64 -2.73 3.09
C ASN A 38 -11.11 -4.11 3.53
N THR A 39 -10.17 -4.68 2.77
CA THR A 39 -9.62 -6.01 3.09
C THR A 39 -8.89 -6.06 4.42
N LEU A 40 -8.10 -5.04 4.76
CA LEU A 40 -7.43 -4.95 6.06
C LEU A 40 -8.43 -4.79 7.22
N SER A 41 -9.54 -4.09 6.99
CA SER A 41 -10.59 -3.85 8.00
C SER A 41 -11.36 -5.12 8.39
N LEU A 42 -11.29 -6.19 7.62
CA LEU A 42 -11.86 -7.49 7.97
C LEU A 42 -11.14 -8.18 9.15
N GLY A 43 -9.95 -7.68 9.54
CA GLY A 43 -9.22 -8.19 10.71
C GLY A 43 -8.58 -9.57 10.51
N LYS A 44 -8.33 -9.98 9.26
CA LYS A 44 -7.72 -11.28 8.92
C LYS A 44 -6.28 -11.19 8.40
N SER A 45 -5.69 -10.00 8.40
CA SER A 45 -4.38 -9.75 7.77
C SER A 45 -3.21 -9.59 8.75
N GLY A 46 -3.45 -9.55 10.07
CA GLY A 46 -2.40 -9.46 11.09
C GLY A 46 -1.60 -8.15 11.11
N VAL A 47 -2.04 -7.11 10.39
CA VAL A 47 -1.37 -5.80 10.38
C VAL A 47 -1.66 -5.01 11.65
N HIS A 48 -0.73 -4.14 12.03
CA HIS A 48 -0.97 -3.20 13.12
C HIS A 48 -2.04 -2.17 12.74
N HIS A 49 -2.92 -1.80 13.69
CA HIS A 49 -4.07 -0.91 13.46
C HIS A 49 -3.67 0.49 12.95
N SER A 50 -2.44 0.93 13.21
CA SER A 50 -1.91 2.19 12.67
C SER A 50 -1.93 2.24 11.13
N VAL A 51 -1.76 1.10 10.45
CA VAL A 51 -1.79 1.03 8.98
C VAL A 51 -3.18 1.34 8.44
N VAL A 52 -4.22 0.77 9.06
CA VAL A 52 -5.63 1.01 8.70
C VAL A 52 -5.98 2.48 8.93
N ASN A 53 -5.58 3.04 10.07
CA ASN A 53 -5.83 4.44 10.39
C ASN A 53 -5.12 5.41 9.44
N LEU A 54 -3.86 5.14 9.09
CA LEU A 54 -3.11 5.95 8.13
C LEU A 54 -3.75 5.90 6.75
N LEU A 55 -4.08 4.70 6.25
CA LEU A 55 -4.68 4.53 4.93
C LEU A 55 -6.02 5.27 4.81
N LYS A 56 -6.87 5.18 5.85
CA LYS A 56 -8.11 5.95 5.96
C LYS A 56 -7.84 7.47 5.90
N GLU A 57 -6.84 7.95 6.63
CA GLU A 57 -6.51 9.38 6.66
C GLU A 57 -6.02 9.89 5.30
N LEU A 58 -5.16 9.13 4.62
CA LEU A 58 -4.68 9.48 3.29
C LEU A 58 -5.83 9.56 2.28
N ILE A 59 -6.76 8.59 2.29
CA ILE A 59 -7.95 8.60 1.42
C ILE A 59 -8.82 9.83 1.69
N ASN A 60 -9.10 10.13 2.97
CA ASN A 60 -9.95 11.26 3.37
C ASN A 60 -9.32 12.62 3.04
N ARG A 61 -7.99 12.72 3.03
CA ARG A 61 -7.25 13.92 2.65
C ARG A 61 -6.95 14.04 1.15
N ASP A 62 -7.46 13.11 0.35
CA ASP A 62 -7.18 13.05 -1.09
C ASP A 62 -5.68 12.93 -1.43
N ILE A 63 -4.94 12.22 -0.59
CA ILE A 63 -3.51 11.94 -0.80
C ILE A 63 -3.38 10.56 -1.43
N THR A 64 -3.12 10.53 -2.74
CA THR A 64 -2.97 9.29 -3.51
C THR A 64 -1.50 9.02 -3.83
N PRO A 65 -1.01 7.77 -3.69
CA PRO A 65 0.34 7.41 -4.10
C PRO A 65 0.45 7.40 -5.63
N LEU A 66 1.67 7.59 -6.11
CA LEU A 66 2.01 7.34 -7.51
C LEU A 66 2.17 5.83 -7.72
N ILE A 67 1.29 5.23 -8.52
CA ILE A 67 1.34 3.81 -8.90
C ILE A 67 1.52 3.74 -10.42
N PHE A 68 2.36 2.83 -10.90
CA PHE A 68 2.60 2.63 -12.33
C PHE A 68 1.80 1.42 -12.87
N GLU A 69 1.43 1.47 -14.15
CA GLU A 69 0.53 0.51 -14.81
C GLU A 69 1.13 -0.91 -14.99
N HIS A 70 2.46 -1.05 -14.90
CA HIS A 70 3.13 -2.34 -14.99
C HIS A 70 3.99 -2.59 -13.75
N GLY A 71 4.12 -3.86 -13.36
CA GLY A 71 4.96 -4.31 -12.23
C GLY A 71 4.30 -5.39 -11.37
N GLY A 72 2.97 -5.42 -11.32
CA GLY A 72 2.23 -6.56 -10.78
C GLY A 72 2.11 -7.69 -11.81
N VAL A 73 2.11 -8.94 -11.34
CA VAL A 73 1.93 -10.13 -12.19
C VAL A 73 0.54 -10.78 -12.02
N GLY A 74 -0.32 -10.17 -11.20
CA GLY A 74 -1.52 -10.76 -10.60
C GLY A 74 -1.37 -10.87 -9.10
#